data_AF-A0A9W6SLC7-F1
#
_entry.id   AF-A0A9W6SLC7-F1
#
_cell.length_a   1.000
_cell.length_b   1.000
_cell.length_c   1.000
_cell.angle_alpha   90.00
_cell.angle_beta   90.00
_cell.angle_gamma   90.00
#
_symmetry.space_group_name_H-M   'P 1'
#
loop_
_entity.id
_entity.type
_entity.pdbx_description
1 polymer ?
#
loop_
_entity_poly.entity_id
_entity_poly.type
_entity_poly.pdbx_seq_one_letter_code
_entity_poly.pdbx_strand_id
1 'polypeptide(L)'
;MQKTYQKSVDVEVPVPTAYAQWTQFESFPEFMEGVDEVRRTGDRLTHWRTSIGGVTREFDAEIAEQRPDERIAWHAIDGVRQAGVVTFQRLDETRTRVHLQLELETEGPAETLAAASGIIGARIHGDLKRFKEFIETHGPATGERRSRIDPPTQSAPPVL
;
A
#
# COMPACT_ATOMS: atom_id res chain seq x y z
N MET A 1 5.74 19.31 -5.21
CA MET A 1 6.51 18.42 -6.11
C MET A 1 5.90 17.04 -6.03
N GLN A 2 5.62 16.40 -7.17
CA GLN A 2 5.21 14.99 -7.19
C GLN A 2 6.45 14.09 -7.32
N LYS A 3 6.49 13.00 -6.55
CA LYS A 3 7.58 12.02 -6.61
C LYS A 3 7.07 10.59 -6.53
N THR A 4 7.62 9.75 -7.39
CA THR A 4 7.37 8.31 -7.41
C THR A 4 8.48 7.57 -6.67
N TYR A 5 8.10 6.63 -5.83
CA TYR A 5 8.94 5.66 -5.16
C TYR A 5 8.61 4.28 -5.68
N GLN A 6 9.62 3.50 -6.06
CA GLN A 6 9.47 2.11 -6.47
C GLN A 6 10.37 1.25 -5.59
N LYS A 7 9.78 0.29 -4.89
CA LYS A 7 10.47 -0.64 -4.00
C LYS A 7 9.88 -2.04 -4.14
N SER A 8 10.66 -3.06 -3.85
CA SER A 8 10.17 -4.43 -3.83
C SER A 8 10.88 -5.26 -2.78
N VAL A 9 10.21 -6.32 -2.37
CA VAL A 9 10.74 -7.36 -1.49
C VAL A 9 10.28 -8.73 -2.00
N ASP A 10 11.13 -9.73 -1.81
CA ASP A 10 10.80 -11.12 -2.11
C ASP A 10 10.45 -11.83 -0.81
N VAL A 11 9.26 -12.42 -0.74
CA VAL A 11 8.74 -13.14 0.43
C VAL A 11 8.68 -14.64 0.15
N GLU A 12 8.93 -15.45 1.18
CA GLU A 12 8.96 -16.92 1.17
C GLU A 12 7.58 -17.54 1.40
N VAL A 13 6.56 -16.94 0.78
CA VAL A 13 5.21 -17.50 0.73
C VAL A 13 4.63 -17.45 -0.69
N PRO A 14 3.69 -18.37 -1.03
CA PRO A 14 2.97 -18.33 -2.29
C PRO A 14 2.18 -17.03 -2.47
N VAL A 15 1.92 -16.66 -3.74
CA VAL A 15 1.19 -15.42 -4.09
C VAL A 15 -0.14 -15.27 -3.36
N PRO A 16 -1.00 -16.31 -3.27
CA PRO A 16 -2.27 -16.18 -2.56
C PRO A 16 -2.13 -15.84 -1.08
N THR A 17 -1.04 -16.29 -0.44
CA THR A 17 -0.74 -15.97 0.96
C THR A 17 -0.30 -14.52 1.11
N ALA A 18 0.63 -14.06 0.26
CA ALA A 18 1.11 -12.68 0.25
C ALA A 18 -0.05 -11.69 0.00
N TYR A 19 -0.89 -11.99 -0.98
CA TYR A 19 -2.05 -11.17 -1.30
C TYR A 19 -3.08 -11.16 -0.16
N ALA A 20 -3.45 -12.33 0.36
CA ALA A 20 -4.44 -12.41 1.44
C ALA A 20 -4.01 -11.61 2.67
N GLN A 21 -2.75 -11.74 3.09
CA GLN A 21 -2.21 -10.97 4.21
C GLN A 21 -2.20 -9.46 3.93
N TRP A 22 -1.78 -9.05 2.74
CA TRP A 22 -1.76 -7.62 2.39
C TRP A 22 -3.16 -6.99 2.42
N THR A 23 -4.22 -7.76 2.16
CA THR A 23 -5.61 -7.26 2.24
C THR A 23 -6.17 -7.18 3.66
N GLN A 24 -5.44 -7.69 4.67
CA GLN A 24 -5.77 -7.49 6.09
C GLN A 24 -5.22 -6.14 6.56
N PHE A 25 -5.81 -5.04 6.08
CA PHE A 25 -5.31 -3.68 6.33
C PHE A 25 -5.14 -3.37 7.82
N GLU A 26 -6.02 -3.89 8.66
CA GLU A 26 -5.98 -3.74 10.12
C GLU A 26 -4.70 -4.29 10.77
N SER A 27 -3.95 -5.16 10.08
CA SER A 27 -2.65 -5.67 10.55
C SER A 27 -1.47 -4.76 10.20
N PHE A 28 -1.67 -3.69 9.42
CA PHE A 28 -0.59 -2.83 8.96
C PHE A 28 0.19 -2.15 10.11
N PRO A 29 -0.43 -1.70 11.20
CA PRO A 29 0.29 -1.18 12.36
C PRO A 29 1.28 -2.18 13.00
N GLU A 30 1.11 -3.48 12.77
CA GLU A 30 2.00 -4.50 13.34
C GLU A 30 3.38 -4.55 12.66
N PHE A 31 3.48 -4.05 11.42
CA PHE A 31 4.71 -4.11 10.64
C PHE A 31 5.10 -2.78 9.97
N MET A 32 4.19 -1.83 9.81
CA MET A 32 4.49 -0.51 9.26
C MET A 32 4.87 0.46 10.36
N GLU A 33 6.02 1.11 10.23
CA GLU A 33 6.47 2.09 11.19
C GLU A 33 5.63 3.36 11.07
N GLY A 34 5.14 3.88 12.19
CA GLY A 34 4.33 5.10 12.34
C GLY A 34 3.02 5.12 11.55
N VAL A 35 2.48 3.94 11.25
CA VAL A 35 1.06 3.73 11.05
C VAL A 35 0.49 3.26 12.39
N ASP A 36 -0.46 4.01 12.92
CA ASP A 36 -1.07 3.71 14.23
C ASP A 36 -2.33 2.87 14.08
N GLU A 37 -3.11 3.11 13.01
CA GLU A 37 -4.34 2.39 12.71
C GLU A 37 -4.60 2.44 11.20
N VAL A 38 -5.09 1.32 10.66
CA VAL A 38 -5.79 1.30 9.39
C VAL A 38 -7.10 0.56 9.60
N ARG A 39 -8.20 1.16 9.19
CA ARG A 39 -9.54 0.58 9.40
C ARG A 39 -10.34 0.65 8.12
N ARG A 40 -10.94 -0.46 7.71
CA ARG A 40 -11.87 -0.44 6.58
C ARG A 40 -13.19 0.24 7.00
N THR A 41 -13.59 1.28 6.27
CA THR A 41 -14.80 2.09 6.57
C THR A 41 -15.92 1.93 5.55
N GLY A 42 -15.68 1.17 4.48
CA GLY A 42 -16.67 0.75 3.49
C GLY A 42 -16.08 -0.31 2.56
N ASP A 43 -16.78 -0.63 1.47
CA ASP A 43 -16.32 -1.68 0.54
C ASP A 43 -14.98 -1.36 -0.12
N ARG A 44 -14.74 -0.07 -0.39
CA ARG A 44 -13.57 0.45 -1.08
C ARG A 44 -12.79 1.48 -0.27
N LEU A 45 -13.24 1.82 0.94
CA LEU A 45 -12.66 2.90 1.73
C LEU A 45 -11.88 2.37 2.93
N THR A 46 -10.71 2.97 3.14
CA THR A 46 -9.87 2.74 4.31
C THR A 46 -9.56 4.07 4.96
N HIS A 47 -9.70 4.12 6.28
CA HIS A 47 -9.28 5.23 7.12
C HIS A 47 -7.91 4.91 7.71
N TRP A 48 -7.00 5.88 7.65
CA TRP A 48 -5.62 5.74 8.11
C TRP A 48 -5.33 6.77 9.18
N ARG A 49 -4.68 6.33 10.27
CA ARG A 49 -4.04 7.21 11.26
C ARG A 49 -2.56 6.92 11.32
N THR A 50 -1.75 7.96 11.17
CA THR A 50 -0.28 7.86 11.13
C THR A 50 0.34 8.85 12.09
N SER A 51 1.42 8.46 12.75
CA SER A 51 2.20 9.31 13.65
C SER A 51 3.66 9.29 13.23
N ILE A 52 4.15 10.45 12.80
CA ILE A 52 5.49 10.61 12.22
C ILE A 52 6.18 11.79 12.87
N GLY A 53 7.28 11.54 13.58
CA GLY A 53 8.05 12.61 14.24
C GLY A 53 7.22 13.45 15.21
N GLY A 54 6.26 12.84 15.91
CA GLY A 54 5.35 13.53 16.84
C GLY A 54 4.17 14.23 16.18
N VAL A 55 4.03 14.17 14.85
CA VAL A 55 2.89 14.71 14.13
C VAL A 55 1.94 13.58 13.75
N THR A 56 0.71 13.64 14.26
CA THR A 56 -0.37 12.72 13.87
C THR A 56 -1.14 13.29 12.69
N ARG A 57 -1.45 12.43 11.71
CA ARG A 57 -2.26 12.74 10.54
C ARG A 57 -3.25 11.62 10.30
N GLU A 58 -4.44 12.01 9.88
CA GLU A 58 -5.50 11.12 9.45
C GLU A 58 -5.86 11.42 8.00
N PHE A 59 -6.15 10.38 7.23
CA PHE A 59 -6.64 10.48 5.87
C PHE A 59 -7.43 9.25 5.49
N ASP A 60 -8.33 9.41 4.53
CA ASP A 60 -9.04 8.34 3.88
C ASP A 60 -8.42 8.03 2.50
N ALA A 61 -8.40 6.75 2.16
CA ALA A 61 -7.98 6.26 0.85
C ALA A 61 -9.05 5.36 0.24
N GLU A 62 -9.26 5.53 -1.07
CA GLU A 62 -10.11 4.67 -1.88
C GLU A 62 -9.26 3.63 -2.62
N ILE A 63 -9.65 2.36 -2.48
CA ILE A 63 -9.18 1.24 -3.28
C ILE A 63 -9.81 1.37 -4.68
N ALA A 64 -9.04 1.91 -5.63
CA ALA A 64 -9.43 2.09 -7.01
C ALA A 64 -9.57 0.75 -7.76
N GLU A 65 -8.73 -0.22 -7.43
CA GLU A 65 -8.73 -1.54 -8.04
C GLU A 65 -8.18 -2.59 -7.07
N GLN A 66 -8.77 -3.79 -7.12
CA GLN A 66 -8.31 -4.96 -6.39
C GLN A 66 -8.50 -6.19 -7.28
N ARG A 67 -7.39 -6.72 -7.79
CA ARG A 67 -7.36 -7.99 -8.54
C ARG A 67 -6.72 -9.04 -7.65
N PRO A 68 -7.50 -10.06 -7.22
CA PRO A 68 -6.99 -11.17 -6.42
C PRO A 68 -5.69 -11.73 -6.99
N ASP A 69 -4.71 -11.93 -6.12
CA ASP A 69 -3.41 -12.54 -6.43
C ASP A 69 -2.56 -11.76 -7.47
N GLU A 70 -2.97 -10.57 -7.88
CA GLU A 70 -2.28 -9.78 -8.90
C GLU A 70 -1.87 -8.40 -8.38
N ARG A 71 -2.84 -7.55 -8.00
CA ARG A 71 -2.56 -6.15 -7.65
C ARG A 71 -3.66 -5.47 -6.85
N ILE A 72 -3.28 -4.40 -6.15
CA ILE A 72 -4.19 -3.46 -5.50
C ILE A 72 -3.71 -2.04 -5.84
N ALA A 73 -4.62 -1.19 -6.30
CA ALA A 73 -4.37 0.21 -6.57
C ALA A 73 -5.26 1.08 -5.68
N TRP A 74 -4.72 2.18 -5.17
CA TRP A 74 -5.44 3.11 -4.31
C TRP A 74 -5.02 4.56 -4.56
N HIS A 75 -5.83 5.49 -4.08
CA HIS A 75 -5.49 6.90 -3.97
C HIS A 75 -6.12 7.49 -2.70
N ALA A 76 -5.42 8.44 -2.08
CA ALA A 76 -5.99 9.23 -0.99
C ALA A 76 -7.08 10.15 -1.55
N ILE A 77 -8.19 10.26 -0.83
CA ILE A 77 -9.32 11.13 -1.18
C ILE A 77 -9.34 12.42 -0.36
N ASP A 78 -8.55 12.47 0.72
CA ASP A 78 -8.26 13.68 1.49
C ASP A 78 -6.80 13.68 2.00
N GLY A 79 -6.43 14.72 2.74
CA GLY A 79 -5.10 14.84 3.31
C GLY A 79 -4.00 15.00 2.25
N VAL A 80 -2.89 14.29 2.44
CA VAL A 80 -1.75 14.35 1.50
C VAL A 80 -2.11 13.58 0.24
N ARG A 81 -2.03 14.25 -0.92
CA ARG A 81 -2.23 13.59 -2.22
C ARG A 81 -1.19 12.49 -2.40
N GLN A 82 -1.67 11.25 -2.35
CA GLN A 82 -0.89 10.06 -2.63
C GLN A 82 -1.71 9.05 -3.43
N ALA A 83 -1.03 8.27 -4.25
CA ALA A 83 -1.60 7.13 -4.94
C ALA A 83 -0.56 6.01 -4.96
N GLY A 84 -1.02 4.77 -5.01
CA GLY A 84 -0.11 3.64 -5.02
C GLY A 84 -0.68 2.43 -5.72
N VAL A 85 0.24 1.58 -6.13
CA VAL A 85 -0.05 0.25 -6.66
C VAL A 85 0.91 -0.73 -6.00
N VAL A 86 0.35 -1.77 -5.41
CA VAL A 86 1.09 -2.96 -5.02
C VAL A 86 0.78 -4.08 -6.02
N THR A 87 1.81 -4.80 -6.46
CA THR A 87 1.68 -5.98 -7.32
C THR A 87 2.34 -7.19 -6.69
N PHE A 88 1.76 -8.36 -6.92
CA PHE A 88 2.24 -9.64 -6.44
C PHE A 88 2.66 -10.48 -7.65
N GLN A 89 3.94 -10.80 -7.74
CA GLN A 89 4.50 -11.54 -8.86
C GLN A 89 5.02 -12.88 -8.37
N ARG A 90 4.58 -13.97 -9.01
CA ARG A 90 5.10 -15.30 -8.73
C ARG A 90 6.58 -15.37 -9.12
N LEU A 91 7.44 -15.75 -8.18
CA LEU A 91 8.82 -16.13 -8.47
C LEU A 91 8.94 -17.64 -8.69
N ASP A 92 8.28 -18.41 -7.82
CA ASP A 92 8.05 -19.85 -7.95
C ASP A 92 6.83 -20.27 -7.11
N GLU A 93 6.67 -21.57 -6.82
CA GLU A 93 5.52 -22.09 -6.08
C GLU A 93 5.44 -21.62 -4.62
N THR A 94 6.57 -21.26 -4.02
CA THR A 94 6.66 -20.89 -2.60
C THR A 94 7.16 -19.46 -2.38
N ARG A 95 7.53 -18.72 -3.43
CA ARG A 95 8.07 -17.36 -3.33
C ARG A 95 7.32 -16.35 -4.18
N THR A 96 7.15 -15.16 -3.63
CA THR A 96 6.44 -14.04 -4.25
C THR A 96 7.27 -12.76 -4.18
N ARG A 97 7.34 -12.02 -5.28
CA ARG A 97 7.82 -10.64 -5.27
C ARG A 97 6.65 -9.70 -5.04
N VAL A 98 6.74 -8.92 -3.97
CA VAL A 98 5.84 -7.81 -3.67
C VAL A 98 6.51 -6.54 -4.14
N HIS A 99 5.90 -5.86 -5.11
CA HIS A 99 6.43 -4.60 -5.65
C HIS A 99 5.43 -3.48 -5.37
N LEU A 100 5.94 -2.37 -4.80
CA LEU A 100 5.19 -1.19 -4.44
C LEU A 100 5.69 0.00 -5.28
N GLN A 101 4.76 0.58 -6.04
CA GLN A 101 4.91 1.91 -6.62
C GLN A 101 4.04 2.88 -5.83
N LEU A 102 4.62 3.96 -5.33
CA LEU A 102 3.94 4.97 -4.54
C LEU A 102 4.25 6.36 -5.06
N GLU A 103 3.22 7.13 -5.38
CA GLU A 103 3.30 8.52 -5.80
C GLU A 103 2.85 9.42 -4.66
N LEU A 104 3.72 10.34 -4.24
CA LEU A 104 3.44 11.30 -3.19
C LEU A 104 3.63 12.72 -3.71
N GLU A 105 2.70 13.60 -3.35
CA GLU A 105 2.88 15.03 -3.49
C GLU A 105 3.31 15.66 -2.17
N THR A 106 4.41 16.40 -2.20
CA THR A 106 4.96 17.11 -1.05
C THR A 106 5.17 18.59 -1.36
N GLU A 107 4.94 19.42 -0.36
CA GLU A 107 5.08 20.89 -0.45
C GLU A 107 6.18 21.37 0.49
N GLY A 108 6.96 22.36 0.04
CA GLY A 108 8.05 22.95 0.81
C GLY A 108 9.24 23.40 -0.05
N PRO A 109 10.27 24.01 0.58
CA PRO A 109 11.50 24.39 -0.10
C PRO A 109 12.25 23.19 -0.70
N ALA A 110 12.94 23.38 -1.82
CA ALA A 110 13.58 22.29 -2.57
C ALA A 110 14.57 21.46 -1.72
N GLU A 111 15.34 22.12 -0.86
CA GLU A 111 16.29 21.47 0.07
C GLU A 111 15.60 20.55 1.08
N THR A 112 14.49 20.99 1.66
CA THR A 112 13.65 20.21 2.58
C THR A 112 13.03 19.02 1.87
N LEU A 113 12.52 19.23 0.64
CA LEU A 113 11.93 18.16 -0.17
C LEU A 113 12.96 17.09 -0.54
N ALA A 114 14.20 17.47 -0.84
CA ALA A 114 15.27 16.54 -1.16
C ALA A 114 15.63 15.65 0.05
N ALA A 115 15.84 16.26 1.22
CA ALA A 115 16.12 15.53 2.46
C ALA A 115 14.95 14.61 2.86
N ALA A 116 13.72 15.13 2.85
CA ALA A 116 12.52 14.36 3.16
C ALA A 116 12.36 13.17 2.22
N SER A 117 12.72 13.33 0.94
CA SER A 117 12.56 12.25 -0.02
C SER A 117 13.45 11.04 0.26
N GLY A 118 14.70 11.24 0.69
CA GLY A 118 15.58 10.14 1.10
C GLY A 118 14.99 9.35 2.27
N ILE A 119 14.45 10.07 3.25
CA ILE A 119 13.82 9.50 4.46
C ILE A 119 12.54 8.73 4.09
N ILE A 120 11.67 9.30 3.27
CA ILE A 120 10.43 8.65 2.80
C ILE A 120 10.77 7.36 2.06
N GLY A 121 11.71 7.40 1.11
CA GLY A 121 12.11 6.23 0.35
C GLY A 121 12.73 5.12 1.21
N ALA A 122 13.49 5.49 2.24
CA ALA A 122 14.06 4.53 3.20
C ALA A 122 12.98 3.88 4.07
N ARG A 123 11.98 4.66 4.51
CA ARG A 123 10.87 4.16 5.31
C ARG A 123 9.97 3.19 4.54
N ILE A 124 9.59 3.53 3.30
CA ILE A 124 8.82 2.65 2.41
C ILE A 124 9.54 1.30 2.24
N HIS A 125 10.86 1.35 2.04
CA HIS A 125 11.68 0.14 1.94
C HIS A 125 11.72 -0.66 3.25
N GLY A 126 11.80 0.03 4.39
CA GLY A 126 11.73 -0.57 5.72
C GLY A 126 10.39 -1.26 5.99
N ASP A 127 9.28 -0.63 5.62
CA ASP A 127 7.92 -1.20 5.77
C ASP A 127 7.76 -2.49 4.95
N LEU A 128 8.28 -2.53 3.72
CA LEU A 128 8.27 -3.76 2.91
C LEU A 128 9.13 -4.87 3.53
N LYS A 129 10.28 -4.54 4.13
CA LYS A 129 11.10 -5.53 4.84
C LYS A 129 10.38 -6.09 6.07
N ARG A 130 9.72 -5.23 6.84
CA ARG A 130 8.94 -5.66 8.00
C ARG A 130 7.71 -6.47 7.59
N PHE A 131 7.08 -6.16 6.46
CA PHE A 131 6.03 -7.02 5.89
C PHE A 131 6.56 -8.42 5.57
N LYS A 132 7.75 -8.53 4.96
CA LYS A 132 8.43 -9.81 4.73
C LYS A 132 8.63 -10.58 6.04
N GLU A 133 9.24 -9.95 7.03
CA GLU A 133 9.49 -10.57 8.33
C GLU A 133 8.19 -11.02 9.01
N PHE A 134 7.16 -10.18 8.95
CA PHE A 134 5.84 -10.45 9.51
C PHE A 134 5.21 -11.70 8.89
N ILE A 135 5.11 -11.76 7.56
CA ILE A 135 4.40 -12.85 6.87
C ILE A 135 5.17 -14.17 6.90
N GLU A 136 6.51 -14.13 6.96
CA GLU A 136 7.35 -15.33 7.05
C GLU A 136 7.35 -15.94 8.45
N THR A 137 7.06 -15.14 9.48
CA THR A 137 7.05 -15.59 10.86
C THR A 137 5.66 -16.06 11.33
N HIS A 138 4.59 -15.43 10.87
CA HIS A 138 3.23 -15.64 11.42
C HIS A 138 2.40 -16.73 10.71
N GLY A 139 2.98 -17.41 9.72
CA GLY A 139 2.24 -18.39 8.90
C GLY A 139 1.13 -17.72 8.06
N PRO A 140 0.38 -18.48 7.25
CA PRO A 140 -0.66 -17.90 6.41
C PRO A 140 -1.79 -17.29 7.24
N ALA A 141 -2.23 -16.08 6.87
CA ALA A 141 -3.36 -15.39 7.49
C ALA A 141 -4.61 -16.29 7.51
N THR A 142 -5.30 -16.38 8.65
CA THR A 142 -6.48 -17.24 8.84
C THR A 142 -7.79 -16.63 8.32
N GLY A 143 -7.73 -15.55 7.53
CA GLY A 143 -8.91 -14.83 7.02
C GLY A 143 -8.86 -14.61 5.52
N GLU A 144 -9.67 -15.34 4.76
CA GLU A 144 -9.82 -15.14 3.33
C GLU A 144 -10.66 -13.89 3.04
N ARG A 145 -10.02 -12.79 2.62
CA ARG A 145 -10.71 -11.71 1.92
C ARG A 145 -10.18 -11.57 0.50
N ARG A 146 -10.86 -12.22 -0.45
CA ARG A 146 -10.50 -12.25 -1.89
C ARG A 146 -11.52 -11.53 -2.77
N SER A 147 -12.04 -10.39 -2.32
CA SER A 147 -13.00 -9.61 -3.10
C SER A 147 -12.30 -8.94 -4.30
N ARG A 148 -12.93 -8.96 -5.48
CA ARG A 148 -12.47 -8.22 -6.66
C ARG A 148 -13.13 -6.85 -6.71
N ILE A 149 -12.35 -5.84 -7.07
CA ILE A 149 -12.77 -4.45 -7.27
C ILE A 149 -12.22 -4.04 -8.64
N ASP A 150 -13.11 -3.83 -9.61
CA ASP A 150 -12.72 -3.27 -10.91
C ASP A 150 -12.66 -1.72 -10.82
N PRO A 151 -11.82 -1.07 -11.65
CA PRO A 151 -11.82 0.38 -11.77
C PRO A 151 -13.20 0.86 -12.26
N PRO A 152 -13.65 2.06 -11.84
CA PRO A 152 -14.89 2.63 -12.35
C PRO A 152 -14.82 2.69 -13.88
N THR A 153 -15.84 2.17 -14.55
CA THR A 153 -15.92 2.19 -16.01
C THR A 153 -15.90 3.64 -16.48
N GLN A 154 -14.81 4.06 -17.12
CA GLN A 154 -14.80 5.35 -17.81
C GLN A 154 -15.81 5.22 -18.96
N SER A 155 -17.00 5.80 -18.76
CA SER A 155 -17.99 5.91 -19.83
C SER A 155 -17.36 6.74 -20.93
N ALA A 156 -17.18 6.14 -22.11
CA ALA A 156 -16.79 6.87 -23.31
C ALA A 156 -17.76 8.04 -23.53
N PRO A 157 -17.29 9.22 -23.97
CA PRO A 157 -18.19 10.32 -24.28
C PRO A 157 -19.14 9.87 -25.41
N PRO A 158 -20.41 10.31 -25.43
CA PRO A 158 -21.28 10.04 -26.55
C PRO A 158 -20.65 10.65 -27.80
N VAL A 159 -20.44 9.82 -28.82
CA VAL A 159 -20.11 10.30 -30.16
C VAL A 159 -21.37 10.99 -30.68
N LEU A 160 -21.27 12.31 -30.87
CA LEU A 160 -22.32 13.12 -31.50
C LEU A 160 -22.46 12.78 -32.99
#